data_AF-C6T4A2-F1
#
_entry.id   AF-C6T4A2-F1
#
_cell.length_a   1.000
_cell.length_b   1.000
_cell.length_c   1.000
_cell.angle_alpha   90.00
_cell.angle_beta   90.00
_cell.angle_gamma   90.00
#
_symmetry.space_group_name_H-M   'P 1'
#
loop_
_entity.id
_entity.type
_entity.pdbx_description
1 polymer ?
#
loop_
_entity_poly.entity_id
_entity_poly.type
_entity_poly.pdbx_seq_one_letter_code
_entity_poly.pdbx_strand_id
1 'polypeptide(L)'
;MVGAVWYMLSIESEVWCWRRELKNASLFHEEYLSCGHGDQNVFQLLNKTCSFIDPDKIIDKNTFNFGIFFDALDSGVVESTTDLHQKFFYCFWWGLRNLR
;
A
#
# COMPACT_ATOMS: atom_id res chain seq x y z
N MET A 1 -3.60 -3.30 19.47
CA MET A 1 -2.87 -2.10 19.00
C MET A 1 -1.93 -2.43 17.85
N VAL A 2 -1.10 -3.47 17.93
CA VAL A 2 -0.14 -3.86 16.88
C VAL A 2 -0.77 -4.02 15.49
N GLY A 3 -1.89 -4.72 15.36
CA GLY A 3 -2.56 -4.91 14.06
C GLY A 3 -3.13 -3.63 13.43
N ALA A 4 -3.64 -2.69 14.24
CA ALA A 4 -4.16 -1.42 13.73
C ALA A 4 -3.01 -0.49 13.27
N VAL A 5 -1.91 -0.47 14.04
CA VAL A 5 -0.69 0.24 13.64
C VAL A 5 -0.12 -0.37 12.36
N TRP A 6 -0.08 -1.69 12.25
CA TRP A 6 0.36 -2.38 11.04
C TRP A 6 -0.48 -2.03 9.81
N TYR A 7 -1.80 -1.99 9.93
CA TYR A 7 -2.69 -1.56 8.85
C TYR A 7 -2.53 -0.08 8.47
N MET A 8 -2.33 0.80 9.44
CA MET A 8 -2.04 2.21 9.14
C MET A 8 -0.71 2.34 8.39
N LEU A 9 0.32 1.62 8.83
CA LEU A 9 1.63 1.61 8.19
C LEU A 9 1.60 0.98 6.79
N SER A 10 0.71 0.02 6.52
CA SER A 10 0.57 -0.52 5.15
C SER A 10 0.06 0.54 4.17
N ILE A 11 -0.90 1.37 4.59
CA ILE A 11 -1.37 2.52 3.79
C ILE A 11 -0.21 3.52 3.59
N GLU A 12 0.52 3.86 4.66
CA GLU A 12 1.66 4.78 4.54
C GLU A 12 2.75 4.25 3.60
N SER A 13 2.97 2.94 3.55
CA SER A 13 3.94 2.30 2.66
C SER A 13 3.56 2.42 1.18
N GLU A 14 2.26 2.31 0.86
CA GLU A 14 1.72 2.54 -0.48
C GLU A 14 1.88 4.00 -0.90
N VAL A 15 1.51 4.94 -0.02
CA VAL A 15 1.69 6.38 -0.24
C VAL A 15 3.18 6.71 -0.46
N TRP A 16 4.08 6.05 0.25
CA TRP A 16 5.53 6.20 0.05
C TRP A 16 5.97 5.75 -1.34
N CYS A 17 5.47 4.62 -1.83
CA CYS A 17 5.74 4.17 -3.18
C CYS A 17 5.25 5.20 -4.20
N TRP A 18 4.01 5.67 -4.07
CA TRP A 18 3.46 6.70 -4.97
C TRP A 18 4.28 7.98 -4.97
N ARG A 19 4.71 8.46 -3.79
CA ARG A 19 5.59 9.64 -3.68
C ARG A 19 6.93 9.44 -4.38
N ARG A 20 7.53 8.24 -4.31
CA ARG A 20 8.79 7.92 -5.00
C ARG A 20 8.61 8.00 -6.51
N GLU A 21 7.57 7.37 -7.04
CA GLU A 21 7.32 7.30 -8.49
C GLU A 21 6.90 8.65 -9.08
N LEU A 22 6.08 9.43 -8.36
CA LEU A 22 5.74 10.80 -8.76
C LEU A 22 6.97 11.71 -8.81
N LYS A 23 7.90 11.58 -7.84
CA LYS A 23 9.17 12.32 -7.85
C LYS A 23 10.05 11.91 -9.02
N ASN A 24 10.16 10.61 -9.30
CA ASN A 24 10.92 10.08 -10.43
C ASN A 24 10.37 10.55 -11.78
N ALA A 25 9.05 10.63 -11.91
CA ALA A 25 8.37 11.10 -13.12
C ALA A 25 8.37 12.63 -13.26
N SER A 26 8.89 13.40 -12.28
CA SER A 26 8.75 14.86 -12.20
C SER A 26 7.29 15.36 -12.21
N LEU A 27 6.34 14.47 -11.88
CA LEU A 27 4.90 14.74 -11.82
C LEU A 27 4.42 14.95 -10.37
N PHE A 28 5.32 15.33 -9.46
CA PHE A 28 4.97 15.49 -8.06
C PHE A 28 4.04 16.68 -7.85
N HIS A 29 2.75 16.39 -7.70
CA HIS A 29 1.73 17.32 -7.27
C HIS A 29 0.96 16.71 -6.10
N GLU A 30 0.82 17.45 -5.00
CA GLU A 30 0.11 16.95 -3.81
C GLU A 30 -1.36 16.65 -4.10
N GLU A 31 -1.92 17.26 -5.14
CA GLU A 31 -3.29 17.01 -5.61
C GLU A 31 -3.54 15.55 -6.00
N TYR A 32 -2.52 14.85 -6.52
CA TYR A 32 -2.63 13.44 -6.89
C TYR A 32 -2.68 12.49 -5.68
N LEU A 33 -2.26 12.97 -4.51
CA LEU A 33 -2.25 12.22 -3.25
C LEU A 33 -3.40 12.66 -2.32
N SER A 34 -4.23 13.60 -2.75
CA SER A 34 -5.36 14.14 -2.00
C SER A 34 -6.67 13.50 -2.46
N CYS A 35 -7.73 13.60 -1.66
CA CYS A 35 -9.11 13.25 -2.03
C CYS A 35 -9.72 14.26 -3.03
N GLY A 36 -8.95 14.66 -4.05
CA GLY A 36 -9.33 15.63 -5.08
C GLY A 36 -9.61 14.98 -6.44
N HIS A 37 -9.58 15.78 -7.50
CA HIS A 37 -9.74 15.30 -8.86
C HIS A 37 -8.45 14.62 -9.32
N GLY A 38 -8.41 13.29 -9.25
CA GLY A 38 -7.22 12.55 -9.65
C GLY A 38 -7.16 12.32 -11.17
N ASP A 39 -5.94 12.37 -11.71
CA ASP A 39 -5.68 12.09 -13.12
C ASP A 39 -5.57 10.58 -13.33
N GLN A 40 -6.43 10.03 -14.20
CA GLN A 40 -6.44 8.60 -14.51
C GLN A 40 -5.10 8.11 -15.05
N ASN A 41 -4.36 8.94 -15.80
CA ASN A 41 -3.05 8.56 -16.32
C ASN A 41 -2.02 8.40 -15.20
N VAL A 42 -2.10 9.26 -14.17
CA VAL A 42 -1.23 9.19 -12.99
C VAL A 42 -1.55 7.93 -12.19
N PHE A 43 -2.83 7.61 -11.97
CA PHE A 43 -3.20 6.37 -11.29
C PHE A 43 -2.77 5.11 -12.05
N GLN A 44 -2.94 5.10 -13.37
CA GLN A 44 -2.47 3.97 -14.19
C GLN A 44 -0.95 3.81 -14.13
N LEU A 45 -0.21 4.92 -14.13
CA LEU A 45 1.24 4.89 -13.95
C LEU A 45 1.60 4.31 -12.58
N LEU A 46 0.97 4.79 -11.51
CA LEU A 46 1.20 4.35 -10.14
C LEU A 46 0.88 2.87 -9.94
N ASN A 47 -0.26 2.38 -10.43
CA ASN A 47 -0.59 0.95 -10.35
C ASN A 47 0.40 0.07 -11.11
N LYS A 48 1.02 0.59 -12.18
CA LYS A 48 2.02 -0.13 -12.96
C LYS A 48 3.38 -0.15 -12.26
N THR A 49 3.81 0.95 -11.66
CA THR A 49 5.13 1.06 -11.02
C THR A 49 5.13 0.55 -9.57
N CYS A 50 4.07 0.81 -8.81
CA CYS A 50 3.88 0.35 -7.43
C CYS A 50 3.08 -0.97 -7.38
N SER A 51 3.52 -1.97 -8.14
CA SER A 51 2.90 -3.30 -8.10
C SER A 51 3.24 -4.04 -6.81
N PHE A 52 2.26 -4.72 -6.23
CA PHE A 52 2.44 -5.56 -5.05
C PHE A 52 3.15 -6.85 -5.47
N ILE A 53 4.46 -6.90 -5.25
CA ILE A 53 5.29 -8.06 -5.54
C ILE A 53 5.73 -8.67 -4.22
N ASP A 54 5.57 -9.99 -4.13
CA ASP A 54 6.05 -10.81 -3.02
C ASP A 54 7.54 -10.49 -2.72
N PRO A 55 7.86 -10.02 -1.51
CA PRO A 55 9.21 -9.60 -1.14
C PRO A 55 10.29 -10.65 -1.41
N ASP A 56 9.95 -11.93 -1.30
CA ASP A 56 10.88 -13.05 -1.50
C ASP A 56 11.14 -13.34 -3.00
N LYS A 57 10.32 -12.77 -3.89
CA LYS A 57 10.39 -12.93 -5.35
C LYS A 57 10.88 -11.67 -6.07
N ILE A 58 11.32 -10.65 -5.34
CA ILE A 58 11.86 -9.43 -5.94
C ILE A 58 13.23 -9.73 -6.60
N ILE A 59 13.25 -9.75 -7.92
CA ILE A 59 14.47 -9.95 -8.73
C ILE A 59 15.11 -8.61 -9.10
N ASP A 60 14.28 -7.60 -9.38
CA ASP A 60 14.75 -6.27 -9.76
C ASP A 60 14.92 -5.38 -8.52
N LYS A 61 16.10 -4.78 -8.38
CA LYS A 61 16.41 -3.84 -7.28
C LYS A 61 15.60 -2.54 -7.38
N ASN A 62 15.04 -2.24 -8.55
CA ASN A 62 14.27 -1.02 -8.74
C ASN A 62 12.84 -1.14 -8.20
N THR A 63 12.31 -2.37 -8.06
CA THR A 63 10.99 -2.66 -7.50
C THR A 63 10.88 -2.18 -6.06
N PHE A 64 9.74 -1.57 -5.71
CA PHE A 64 9.46 -1.16 -4.33
C PHE A 64 9.16 -2.39 -3.47
N ASN A 65 9.85 -2.52 -2.34
CA ASN A 65 9.63 -3.63 -1.40
C ASN A 65 8.71 -3.19 -0.27
N PHE A 66 7.50 -3.77 -0.22
CA PHE A 66 6.50 -3.52 0.82
C PHE A 66 6.73 -4.35 2.10
N GLY A 67 7.60 -5.35 2.05
CA GLY A 67 7.99 -6.16 3.21
C GLY A 67 6.79 -6.76 3.94
N ILE A 68 6.73 -6.55 5.25
CA ILE A 68 5.66 -7.08 6.12
C ILE A 68 4.26 -6.53 5.80
N PHE A 69 4.16 -5.47 5.00
CA PHE A 69 2.89 -4.85 4.61
C PHE A 69 2.34 -5.42 3.31
N PHE A 70 3.14 -6.20 2.57
CA PHE A 70 2.71 -6.88 1.34
C PHE A 70 1.41 -7.64 1.55
N ASP A 71 1.30 -8.43 2.63
CA ASP A 71 0.10 -9.20 2.96
C ASP A 71 -1.17 -8.33 3.09
N ALA A 72 -1.08 -7.06 3.51
CA ALA A 72 -2.23 -6.17 3.61
C ALA A 72 -2.66 -5.62 2.23
N LEU A 73 -1.67 -5.33 1.39
CA LEU A 73 -1.87 -4.72 0.08
C LEU A 73 -2.37 -5.77 -0.91
N ASP A 74 -1.72 -6.94 -0.95
CA ASP A 74 -2.10 -8.06 -1.81
C ASP A 74 -3.48 -8.64 -1.45
N SER A 75 -3.85 -8.68 -0.16
CA SER A 75 -5.19 -9.10 0.26
C SER A 75 -6.28 -8.11 -0.14
N GLY A 76 -5.92 -6.94 -0.67
CA GLY A 76 -6.84 -5.86 -1.03
C GLY A 76 -7.56 -5.23 0.15
N VAL A 77 -7.17 -5.50 1.42
CA VAL A 77 -7.90 -4.98 2.60
C VAL A 77 -7.78 -3.45 2.71
N VAL A 78 -6.68 -2.91 2.18
CA VAL A 78 -6.41 -1.47 2.11
C VAL A 78 -7.36 -0.78 1.13
N GLU A 79 -7.44 -1.28 -0.11
CA GLU A 79 -8.29 -0.74 -1.18
C GLU A 79 -9.78 -1.05 -1.00
N SER A 80 -10.09 -2.08 -0.21
CA SER A 80 -11.46 -2.56 -0.04
C SER A 80 -12.39 -1.47 0.53
N THR A 81 -13.51 -1.25 -0.14
CA THR A 81 -14.66 -0.47 0.37
C THR A 81 -15.52 -1.27 1.35
N THR A 82 -15.19 -2.55 1.58
CA THR A 82 -15.98 -3.45 2.43
C THR A 82 -15.93 -3.04 3.90
N ASP A 83 -17.01 -3.33 4.61
CA ASP A 83 -17.30 -2.85 5.97
C ASP A 83 -16.12 -2.93 6.94
N LEU A 84 -16.07 -1.94 7.84
CA LEU A 84 -15.07 -1.79 8.92
C LEU A 84 -14.80 -3.11 9.67
N HIS A 85 -15.80 -3.97 9.80
CA HIS A 85 -15.71 -5.26 10.47
C HIS A 85 -14.68 -6.20 9.84
N GLN A 86 -14.60 -6.29 8.50
CA GLN A 86 -13.62 -7.16 7.85
C GLN A 86 -12.21 -6.64 8.05
N LYS A 87 -12.00 -5.32 7.92
CA LYS A 87 -10.72 -4.68 8.23
C LYS A 87 -10.32 -4.94 9.68
N PHE A 88 -11.27 -4.82 10.61
CA PHE A 88 -11.03 -5.09 12.03
C PHE A 88 -10.60 -6.53 12.29
N PHE A 89 -11.33 -7.53 11.78
CA PHE A 89 -10.98 -8.94 11.95
C PHE A 89 -9.64 -9.30 11.29
N TYR A 90 -9.32 -8.70 10.14
CA TYR A 90 -8.04 -8.93 9.45
C TYR A 90 -6.85 -8.38 10.24
N CYS A 91 -6.94 -7.12 10.69
CA CYS A 91 -5.92 -6.51 11.54
C CYS A 91 -5.76 -7.27 12.85
N PHE A 92 -6.87 -7.75 13.43
CA PHE A 92 -6.85 -8.55 14.64
C PHE A 92 -6.17 -9.90 14.43
N TRP A 93 -6.53 -10.63 13.36
CA TRP A 93 -5.90 -11.88 12.96
C TRP A 93 -4.40 -11.73 12.74
N TRP A 94 -3.99 -10.71 11.99
CA TRP A 94 -2.58 -10.45 11.73
C TRP A 94 -1.83 -10.09 13.04
N GLY A 95 -2.46 -9.28 13.91
CA GLY A 95 -1.90 -8.97 15.22
C GLY A 95 -1.74 -10.20 16.12
N LEU A 96 -2.69 -11.13 16.10
CA LEU A 96 -2.60 -12.40 16.82
C LEU A 96 -1.48 -13.30 16.29
N ARG A 97 -1.26 -13.32 14.96
CA ARG A 97 -0.18 -14.09 14.33
C ARG A 97 1.22 -13.67 14.81
N ASN A 98 1.36 -12.43 15.31
CA ASN A 98 2.60 -11.88 15.84
C ASN A 98 2.79 -12.11 17.36
N LEU A 99 1.76 -12.64 18.05
CA LEU A 99 1.85 -13.06 19.44
C LEU A 99 2.20 -14.54 19.48
N ARG A 100 3.50 -14.83 19.60
CA ARG A 100 4.02 -16.18 19.83
C ARG A 100 3.97 -16.55 21.31
#